data_AF-A0A1H4I431-F1
#
_entry.id   AF-A0A1H4I431-F1
#
_cell.length_a   1.000
_cell.length_b   1.000
_cell.length_c   1.000
_cell.angle_alpha   90.00
_cell.angle_beta   90.00
_cell.angle_gamma   90.00
#
_symmetry.space_group_name_H-M   'P 1'
#
loop_
_entity.id
_entity.type
_entity.pdbx_description
1 polymer ?
#
loop_
_entity_poly.entity_id
_entity_poly.type
_entity_poly.pdbx_seq_one_letter_code
_entity_poly.pdbx_strand_id
1 'polypeptide(L)'
;MAISPKVIQLIDQKLAPLIRTGCRIDQIKMVCAAGTELVKQGSVETGFGKLRVEPSNFVPQGKSYLIEDRYRGFTWVRSSKDKKAEGEQS
;
A
#
# COMPACT_ATOMS: atom_id res chain seq x y z
N MET A 1 10.45 -15.62 -6.60
CA MET A 1 10.07 -15.94 -8.00
C MET A 1 9.57 -14.65 -8.66
N ALA A 2 9.70 -14.48 -9.99
CA ALA A 2 9.19 -13.29 -10.66
C ALA A 2 7.67 -13.34 -10.78
N ILE A 3 6.98 -12.20 -10.64
CA ILE A 3 5.54 -12.11 -10.91
C ILE A 3 5.32 -12.30 -12.41
N SER A 4 4.30 -13.09 -12.78
CA SER A 4 3.95 -13.31 -14.19
C SER A 4 3.62 -11.98 -14.90
N PRO A 5 4.12 -11.73 -16.12
CA PRO A 5 3.80 -10.52 -16.88
C PRO A 5 2.30 -10.28 -17.07
N LYS A 6 1.50 -11.36 -17.16
CA LYS A 6 0.04 -11.28 -17.28
C LYS A 6 -0.60 -10.65 -16.03
N VAL A 7 -0.04 -10.91 -14.86
CA VAL A 7 -0.52 -10.31 -13.60
C VAL A 7 -0.21 -8.81 -13.59
N ILE A 8 0.98 -8.41 -14.05
CA ILE A 8 1.36 -6.99 -14.16
C ILE A 8 0.41 -6.26 -15.11
N GLN A 9 0.11 -6.84 -16.27
CA GLN A 9 -0.87 -6.27 -17.21
C GLN A 9 -2.26 -6.09 -16.60
N LEU A 10 -2.73 -7.04 -15.80
CA LEU A 10 -4.02 -6.93 -15.10
C LEU A 10 -4.00 -5.81 -14.06
N ILE A 11 -2.88 -5.66 -13.33
CA ILE A 11 -2.69 -4.56 -12.38
C ILE A 11 -2.72 -3.23 -13.11
N ASP A 12 -1.98 -3.09 -14.21
CA ASP A 12 -1.95 -1.87 -15.04
C ASP A 12 -3.34 -1.49 -15.55
N GLN A 13 -4.10 -2.47 -16.05
CA GLN A 13 -5.47 -2.24 -16.52
C GLN A 13 -6.40 -1.71 -15.42
N LYS A 14 -6.20 -2.14 -14.17
CA LYS A 14 -7.01 -1.68 -13.03
C LYS A 14 -6.49 -0.38 -12.43
N LEU A 15 -5.19 -0.09 -12.51
CA LEU A 15 -4.61 1.19 -12.11
C LEU A 15 -4.97 2.33 -13.08
N ALA A 16 -4.95 2.06 -14.39
CA ALA A 16 -5.18 3.07 -15.43
C ALA A 16 -6.38 4.00 -15.17
N PRO A 17 -7.59 3.51 -14.83
CA PRO A 17 -8.71 4.40 -14.53
C PRO A 17 -8.47 5.27 -13.29
N LEU A 18 -7.84 4.76 -12.24
CA LEU A 18 -7.55 5.52 -11.02
C LEU A 18 -6.53 6.64 -11.28
N ILE A 19 -5.49 6.35 -12.05
CA ILE A 19 -4.50 7.35 -12.44
C ILE A 19 -5.14 8.43 -13.32
N ARG A 20 -6.00 8.03 -14.28
CA ARG A 20 -6.70 8.97 -15.17
C ARG A 20 -7.68 9.89 -14.42
N THR A 21 -8.24 9.46 -13.30
CA THR A 21 -9.09 10.31 -12.44
C THR A 21 -8.27 11.23 -11.52
N GLY A 22 -6.94 11.19 -11.60
CA GLY A 22 -6.04 12.07 -10.87
C GLY A 22 -5.45 11.47 -9.59
N CYS A 23 -5.69 10.18 -9.30
CA CYS A 23 -5.02 9.52 -8.18
C CYS A 23 -3.54 9.36 -8.51
N ARG A 24 -2.67 9.63 -7.54
CA ARG A 24 -1.22 9.43 -7.73
C ARG A 24 -0.83 8.04 -7.25
N ILE A 25 0.06 7.36 -7.98
CA ILE A 25 0.42 5.97 -7.67
C ILE A 25 1.03 5.78 -6.27
N ASP A 26 1.76 6.79 -5.77
CA ASP A 26 2.31 6.83 -4.41
C ASP A 26 1.22 6.86 -3.33
N GLN A 27 0.00 7.24 -3.70
CA GLN A 27 -1.18 7.24 -2.85
C GLN A 27 -2.07 6.02 -3.08
N ILE A 28 -1.67 5.05 -3.90
CA ILE A 28 -2.42 3.82 -4.12
C ILE A 28 -1.64 2.66 -3.53
N LYS A 29 -2.34 1.81 -2.80
CA LYS A 29 -1.82 0.52 -2.33
C LYS A 29 -2.68 -0.62 -2.82
N MET A 30 -2.04 -1.74 -3.13
CA MET A 30 -2.74 -2.99 -3.34
C MET A 30 -2.75 -3.80 -2.06
N VAL A 31 -3.92 -4.27 -1.62
CA VAL A 31 -4.04 -5.24 -0.53
C VAL A 31 -4.39 -6.60 -1.09
N CYS A 32 -3.65 -7.60 -0.63
CA CYS A 32 -3.76 -8.99 -1.05
C CYS A 32 -3.88 -9.92 0.16
N ALA A 33 -4.36 -11.14 -0.07
CA ALA A 33 -4.30 -12.18 0.94
C ALA A 33 -2.86 -12.37 1.46
N ALA A 34 -2.71 -12.48 2.78
CA ALA A 34 -1.42 -12.72 3.41
C ALA A 34 -0.75 -14.00 2.90
N GLY A 35 0.59 -14.04 2.90
CA GLY A 35 1.39 -15.21 2.49
C GLY A 35 1.54 -15.42 0.98
N THR A 36 0.89 -14.59 0.15
CA THR A 36 1.06 -14.63 -1.31
C THR A 36 2.43 -14.10 -1.75
N GLU A 37 2.91 -14.50 -2.93
CA GLU A 37 4.20 -14.05 -3.47
C GLU A 37 4.24 -12.51 -3.66
N LEU A 38 3.12 -11.91 -4.07
CA LEU A 38 2.95 -10.46 -4.19
C LEU A 38 3.22 -9.74 -2.88
N VAL A 39 2.70 -10.27 -1.77
CA VAL A 39 2.93 -9.73 -0.43
C VAL A 39 4.40 -9.89 -0.02
N LYS A 40 5.04 -11.01 -0.35
CA LYS A 40 6.47 -11.22 -0.03
C LYS A 40 7.38 -10.21 -0.73
N GLN A 41 7.03 -9.79 -1.94
CA GLN A 41 7.78 -8.76 -2.66
C GLN A 41 7.52 -7.35 -2.13
N GLY A 42 6.36 -7.12 -1.49
CA GLY A 42 5.97 -5.84 -0.89
C GLY A 42 5.68 -4.72 -1.89
N SER A 43 6.01 -4.91 -3.16
CA SER A 43 5.77 -3.96 -4.24
C SER A 43 5.79 -4.63 -5.61
N VAL A 44 5.18 -3.97 -6.59
CA VAL A 44 5.18 -4.38 -8.00
C VAL A 44 5.57 -3.19 -8.86
N GLU A 45 6.51 -3.37 -9.77
CA GLU A 45 6.82 -2.37 -10.80
C GLU A 45 5.73 -2.42 -11.88
N THR A 46 5.11 -1.28 -12.16
CA THR A 46 3.97 -1.13 -13.08
C THR A 46 4.30 -0.08 -14.15
N GLY A 47 3.50 -0.01 -15.22
CA GLY A 47 3.67 1.02 -16.25
C GLY A 47 3.47 2.46 -15.73
N PHE A 48 2.86 2.61 -14.54
CA PHE A 48 2.60 3.89 -13.88
C PHE A 48 3.59 4.20 -12.74
N GLY A 49 4.57 3.32 -12.50
CA GLY A 49 5.54 3.40 -11.41
C GLY A 49 5.41 2.25 -10.41
N LYS A 50 6.00 2.41 -9.22
CA LYS A 50 6.04 1.37 -8.20
C LYS A 50 4.76 1.35 -7.36
N LEU A 51 4.02 0.25 -7.40
CA LEU A 51 2.82 0.02 -6.61
C LEU A 51 3.18 -0.71 -5.30
N ARG A 52 2.79 -0.15 -4.15
CA ARG A 52 2.95 -0.82 -2.84
C ARG A 52 1.96 -1.97 -2.68
N VAL A 53 2.41 -3.09 -2.13
CA VAL A 53 1.57 -4.25 -1.79
C VAL A 53 1.59 -4.49 -0.29
N GLU A 54 0.40 -4.63 0.30
CA GLU A 54 0.24 -4.93 1.73
C GLU A 54 -0.54 -6.23 1.95
N PRO A 55 -0.18 -7.01 2.98
CA PRO A 55 -0.99 -8.14 3.41
C PRO A 55 -2.28 -7.67 4.07
N SER A 56 -3.35 -8.44 3.88
CA SER A 56 -4.58 -8.33 4.65
C SER A 56 -5.12 -9.71 4.97
N ASN A 57 -5.53 -9.92 6.23
CA ASN A 57 -6.19 -11.14 6.69
C ASN A 57 -7.68 -11.18 6.32
N PHE A 58 -8.22 -10.07 5.82
CA PHE A 58 -9.64 -9.95 5.43
C PHE A 58 -9.85 -10.15 3.92
N VAL A 59 -8.77 -10.14 3.14
CA VAL A 59 -8.84 -10.37 1.70
C VAL A 59 -8.76 -11.88 1.45
N PRO A 60 -9.78 -12.50 0.82
CA PRO A 60 -9.73 -13.93 0.51
C PRO A 60 -8.68 -14.20 -0.56
N GLN A 61 -8.14 -15.43 -0.57
CA GLN A 61 -7.19 -15.86 -1.59
C GLN A 61 -7.79 -15.71 -3.00
N GLY A 62 -6.95 -15.32 -3.95
CA GLY A 62 -7.36 -15.07 -5.34
C GLY A 62 -8.05 -13.71 -5.57
N LYS A 63 -8.26 -12.89 -4.53
CA LYS A 63 -8.72 -11.50 -4.67
C LYS A 63 -7.65 -10.51 -4.23
N SER A 64 -7.74 -9.31 -4.79
CA SER A 64 -6.90 -8.16 -4.44
C SER A 64 -7.67 -6.87 -4.70
N TYR A 65 -7.37 -5.84 -3.91
CA TYR A 65 -8.04 -4.55 -4.03
C TYR A 65 -7.01 -3.43 -4.11
N LEU A 66 -7.28 -2.44 -4.98
CA LEU A 66 -6.54 -1.17 -5.02
C LEU A 66 -7.28 -0.18 -4.11
N ILE A 67 -6.55 0.40 -3.17
CA ILE A 67 -7.07 1.36 -2.19
C ILE A 67 -6.26 2.64 -2.32
N GLU A 68 -6.97 3.75 -2.46
CA GLU A 68 -6.36 5.07 -2.37
C GLU A 68 -6.18 5.44 -0.90
N ASP A 69 -4.93 5.64 -0.50
CA ASP A 69 -4.50 6.04 0.83
C ASP A 69 -4.69 7.56 1.01
N ARG A 70 -5.95 7.99 1.00
CA ARG A 70 -6.33 9.41 1.24
C ARG A 70 -6.19 9.81 2.70
N TYR A 71 -6.06 8.86 3.61
CA TYR A 71 -6.08 9.11 5.04
C TYR A 71 -4.70 9.51 5.53
N ARG A 72 -4.54 10.79 5.88
CA ARG A 72 -3.42 11.25 6.71
C ARG A 72 -3.70 10.80 8.14
N GLY A 73 -3.04 9.73 8.58
CA GLY A 73 -3.13 9.26 9.96
C GLY A 73 -2.68 10.34 10.94
N PHE A 74 -3.30 10.36 12.13
CA PHE A 74 -2.85 11.17 13.25
C PHE A 74 -2.62 10.27 14.46
N THR A 75 -1.61 10.61 15.26
CA THR A 75 -1.33 9.91 16.51
C THR A 75 -2.33 10.37 17.57
N TRP A 76 -3.33 9.54 17.87
CA TRP A 76 -4.38 9.86 18.87
C TRP A 76 -3.89 9.78 20.32
N VAL A 77 -2.76 9.10 20.58
CA VAL A 77 -2.20 8.94 21.92
C VAL A 77 -0.71 9.26 21.93
N ARG A 78 -0.28 10.16 22.84
CA ARG A 78 1.14 10.50 23.02
C ARG A 78 1.94 9.25 23.37
N SER A 79 3.08 9.04 22.72
CA SER A 79 4.03 7.99 23.12
C SER A 79 4.70 8.40 24.44
N SER A 80 5.04 7.44 25.29
CA SER A 80 5.78 7.71 26.54
C SER A 80 7.15 8.37 26.28
N LYS A 81 7.67 8.28 25.06
CA LYS A 81 8.87 8.99 24.61
C LYS A 81 8.64 10.50 24.44
N ASP A 82 7.43 10.92 24.07
CA ASP A 82 7.09 12.32 23.86
C ASP A 82 7.00 13.09 25.21
N LYS A 83 6.78 12.39 26.32
CA LYS A 83 6.80 12.98 27.67
C LYS A 83 8.19 13.44 28.12
N LYS A 84 9.27 12.85 27.59
CA LYS A 84 10.64 13.22 28.02
C LYS A 84 11.16 14.49 27.34
N ALA A 85 10.60 14.88 26.20
CA ALA A 85 11.03 16.07 25.47
C ALA A 85 10.56 17.39 26.15
N GLU A 86 9.57 17.34 27.04
CA GLU A 86 9.07 18.51 27.79
C GLU A 86 9.72 18.66 29.19
N GLY A 87 10.63 17.75 29.59
CA GLY A 87 11.18 17.69 30.94
C GLY A 87 12.61 18.22 31.13
N GLU A 88 13.26 18.73 30.08
CA GLU A 88 14.66 19.19 30.12
C GLU A 88 14.76 20.66 29.68
N GLN A 89 13.91 21.49 30.28
CA GLN A 89 14.07 22.95 30.36
C GLN A 89 13.55 23.42 31.73
N SER A 90 14.31 23.17 32.78
CA SER A 90 14.23 23.88 34.08
C SER A 90 15.52 23.69 34.85
#